data_AF-A0A1M5VW96-F1
#
_entry.id   AF-A0A1M5VW96-F1
#
_cell.length_a   1.000
_cell.length_b   1.000
_cell.length_c   1.000
_cell.angle_alpha   90.00
_cell.angle_beta   90.00
_cell.angle_gamma   90.00
#
_symmetry.space_group_name_H-M   'P 1'
#
loop_
_entity.id
_entity.type
_entity.pdbx_description
1 polymer ?
#
loop_
_entity_poly.entity_id
_entity_poly.type
_entity_poly.pdbx_seq_one_letter_code
_entity_poly.pdbx_strand_id
1 'polypeptide(L)'
;MTPNLKNILAATLVLCAIAQALPSRPENSHIYDENRLVPAQQLEFFDRLSDEVANETGISIDAVLLDDIGERVAAKYAEGIAEKWQADAGREGEVLIFVAQKQRRKLVVTRGTARDILDEAKIRKAEQEFLVPNFRQERYGDGILSLAGWLTFTISDSTGKKFDIDMQEAPAEEGMTVRGWIFVAVVFGLLIAFGRKGRRFGFFDNMKKLLCVSEIEKSQWPGIFRDAFGENLVSAFISGRCLVEGFDALATPWTIDFILRDNSPEVVAKLDAFQEKARRENIAFGHFYTPAEIAQIHDPQELEYLQIASRNAPLCGVQDFGVQDLGAQDFKNC
;
A
#
# COMPACT_ATOMS: atom_id res chain seq x y z
N MET A 1 -39.17 -17.39 43.96
CA MET A 1 -39.72 -16.65 42.81
C MET A 1 -38.60 -16.52 41.79
N THR A 2 -38.50 -17.51 40.90
CA THR A 2 -37.41 -17.69 39.93
C THR A 2 -37.86 -17.16 38.57
N PRO A 3 -37.25 -16.12 38.00
CA PRO A 3 -37.54 -15.73 36.63
C PRO A 3 -36.77 -16.61 35.64
N ASN A 4 -37.55 -17.51 35.03
CA ASN A 4 -37.57 -17.96 33.63
C ASN A 4 -36.27 -18.12 32.82
N LEU A 5 -35.98 -19.40 32.58
CA LEU A 5 -35.00 -20.01 31.68
C LEU A 5 -35.44 -19.96 30.19
N LYS A 6 -35.89 -18.82 29.67
CA LYS A 6 -36.44 -18.75 28.29
C LYS A 6 -35.84 -17.70 27.34
N ASN A 7 -35.02 -16.77 27.81
CA ASN A 7 -34.23 -15.87 26.95
C ASN A 7 -32.80 -15.94 27.53
N ILE A 8 -31.78 -16.50 26.88
CA ILE A 8 -31.02 -15.89 25.80
C ILE A 8 -30.24 -17.05 25.14
N LEU A 9 -30.84 -17.66 24.12
CA LEU A 9 -30.14 -18.50 23.15
C LEU A 9 -30.21 -17.72 21.84
N ALA A 10 -29.04 -17.25 21.37
CA ALA A 10 -28.72 -16.69 20.04
C ALA A 10 -27.77 -15.49 20.15
N ALA A 11 -26.62 -15.67 20.82
CA ALA A 11 -25.44 -14.89 20.47
C ALA A 11 -24.72 -15.64 19.33
N THR A 12 -25.34 -15.66 18.15
CA THR A 12 -24.66 -16.11 16.94
C THR A 12 -23.76 -14.98 16.50
N LEU A 13 -22.51 -15.05 16.94
CA LEU A 13 -21.42 -14.18 16.51
C LEU A 13 -21.18 -14.45 15.02
N VAL A 14 -21.83 -13.68 14.15
CA VAL A 14 -21.49 -13.63 12.73
C VAL A 14 -20.17 -12.86 12.65
N LEU A 15 -19.06 -13.59 12.79
CA LEU A 15 -17.76 -13.10 12.35
C LEU A 15 -17.84 -13.04 10.82
N CYS A 16 -18.24 -11.90 10.28
CA CYS A 16 -18.05 -11.64 8.86
C CYS A 16 -16.54 -11.45 8.68
N ALA A 17 -15.83 -12.54 8.40
CA ALA A 17 -14.45 -12.45 7.97
C ALA A 17 -14.48 -11.69 6.64
N ILE A 18 -14.12 -10.41 6.66
CA ILE A 18 -13.90 -9.64 5.44
C ILE A 18 -12.76 -10.36 4.72
N ALA A 19 -13.12 -11.15 3.72
CA ALA A 19 -12.15 -11.67 2.78
C ALA A 19 -11.68 -10.45 1.97
N GLN A 20 -10.66 -9.72 2.44
CA GLN A 20 -9.85 -8.84 1.58
C GLN A 20 -9.60 -9.57 0.26
N ALA A 21 -10.15 -9.03 -0.82
CA ALA A 21 -10.04 -9.64 -2.13
C ALA A 21 -8.56 -9.74 -2.54
N LEU A 22 -8.23 -10.74 -3.36
CA LEU A 22 -6.90 -10.84 -3.94
C LEU A 22 -6.62 -9.57 -4.77
N PRO A 23 -5.44 -8.94 -4.64
CA PRO A 23 -5.08 -7.78 -5.45
C PRO A 23 -5.26 -8.10 -6.94
N SER A 24 -5.72 -7.12 -7.71
CA SER A 24 -5.70 -7.22 -9.17
C SER A 24 -4.31 -6.86 -9.67
N ARG A 25 -3.90 -7.48 -10.77
CA ARG A 25 -2.67 -7.11 -11.46
C ARG A 25 -2.80 -5.66 -11.94
N PRO A 26 -1.79 -4.79 -11.67
CA PRO A 26 -1.78 -3.46 -12.23
C PRO A 26 -1.88 -3.49 -13.76
N GLU A 27 -2.51 -2.47 -14.36
CA GLU A 27 -2.73 -2.46 -15.81
C GLU A 27 -1.43 -2.32 -16.61
N ASN A 28 -0.48 -1.53 -16.09
CA ASN A 28 0.78 -1.19 -16.77
C ASN A 28 2.03 -1.55 -15.95
N SER A 29 1.91 -2.51 -15.03
CA SER A 29 3.03 -2.93 -14.18
C SER A 29 2.91 -4.41 -13.83
N HIS A 30 4.06 -5.07 -13.75
CA HIS A 30 4.23 -6.43 -13.24
C HIS A 30 4.50 -6.46 -11.73
N ILE A 31 4.56 -5.30 -11.07
CA ILE A 31 4.72 -5.18 -9.62
C ILE A 31 3.50 -4.50 -8.99
N TYR A 32 2.83 -5.21 -8.09
CA TYR A 32 1.96 -4.58 -7.09
C TYR A 32 2.76 -4.33 -5.81
N ASP A 33 3.02 -3.06 -5.50
CA ASP A 33 3.76 -2.65 -4.32
C ASP A 33 2.91 -1.72 -3.44
N GLU A 34 2.31 -2.29 -2.41
CA GLU A 34 1.36 -1.61 -1.53
C GLU A 34 1.96 -0.39 -0.84
N ASN A 35 3.25 -0.45 -0.50
CA ASN A 35 3.94 0.58 0.28
C ASN A 35 4.94 1.40 -0.54
N ARG A 36 5.01 1.20 -1.87
CA ARG A 36 5.95 1.89 -2.79
C ARG A 36 7.40 1.79 -2.32
N LEU A 37 7.80 0.58 -1.90
CA LEU A 37 9.15 0.23 -1.49
C LEU A 37 10.13 0.11 -2.65
N VAL A 38 9.65 -0.17 -3.86
CA VAL A 38 10.46 -0.30 -5.08
C VAL A 38 10.56 1.07 -5.77
N PRO A 39 11.78 1.61 -5.98
CA PRO A 39 11.98 2.85 -6.72
C PRO A 39 11.45 2.78 -8.16
N ALA A 40 10.93 3.90 -8.67
CA ALA A 40 10.30 3.98 -9.99
C ALA A 40 11.20 3.48 -11.14
N GLN A 41 12.50 3.80 -11.14
CA GLN A 41 13.43 3.33 -12.18
C GLN A 41 13.60 1.80 -12.16
N GLN A 42 13.55 1.20 -10.98
CA GLN A 42 13.66 -0.25 -10.82
C GLN A 42 12.36 -0.96 -11.20
N LEU A 43 11.21 -0.33 -10.91
CA LEU A 43 9.90 -0.78 -11.37
C LEU A 43 9.85 -0.78 -12.91
N GLU A 44 10.21 0.33 -13.57
CA GLU A 44 10.28 0.40 -15.04
C GLU A 44 11.24 -0.63 -15.65
N PHE A 45 12.38 -0.89 -14.99
CA PHE A 45 13.30 -1.93 -15.44
C PHE A 45 12.69 -3.34 -15.31
N PHE A 46 12.04 -3.62 -14.17
CA PHE A 46 11.37 -4.90 -13.92
C PHE A 46 10.26 -5.14 -14.95
N ASP A 47 9.44 -4.14 -15.23
CA ASP A 47 8.33 -4.26 -16.19
C ASP A 47 8.84 -4.62 -17.58
N ARG A 48 9.87 -3.91 -18.08
CA ARG A 48 10.48 -4.24 -19.38
C ARG A 48 11.06 -5.66 -19.41
N LEU A 49 11.72 -6.08 -18.33
CA LEU A 49 12.27 -7.43 -18.20
C LEU A 49 11.14 -8.47 -18.26
N SER A 50 10.08 -8.26 -17.50
CA SER A 50 8.94 -9.17 -17.43
C SER A 50 8.17 -9.24 -18.74
N ASP A 51 7.96 -8.11 -19.42
CA ASP A 51 7.36 -8.05 -20.75
C ASP A 51 8.17 -8.86 -21.76
N GLU A 52 9.50 -8.66 -21.79
CA GLU A 52 10.40 -9.38 -22.70
C GLU A 52 10.34 -10.89 -22.47
N VAL A 53 10.47 -11.34 -21.20
CA VAL A 53 10.40 -12.76 -20.86
C VAL A 53 9.06 -13.35 -21.27
N ALA A 54 7.97 -12.64 -20.97
CA ALA A 54 6.62 -13.11 -21.26
C ALA A 54 6.37 -13.19 -22.77
N ASN A 55 6.84 -12.23 -23.56
CA ASN A 55 6.70 -12.21 -25.01
C ASN A 55 7.49 -13.34 -25.69
N GLU A 56 8.67 -13.67 -25.18
CA GLU A 56 9.52 -14.70 -25.77
C GLU A 56 9.19 -16.13 -25.34
N THR A 57 8.61 -16.31 -24.15
CA THR A 57 8.42 -17.65 -23.54
C THR A 57 6.97 -17.98 -23.18
N GLY A 58 6.08 -16.99 -23.14
CA GLY A 58 4.72 -17.16 -22.60
C GLY A 58 4.66 -17.26 -21.07
N ILE A 59 5.78 -17.05 -20.36
CA ILE A 59 5.88 -17.08 -18.90
C ILE A 59 5.95 -15.65 -18.36
N SER A 60 4.99 -15.26 -17.53
CA SER A 60 5.04 -13.98 -16.82
C SER A 60 5.87 -14.08 -15.54
N ILE A 61 6.64 -13.03 -15.27
CA ILE A 61 7.31 -12.80 -13.98
C ILE A 61 6.65 -11.57 -13.34
N ASP A 62 6.03 -11.75 -12.19
CA ASP A 62 5.32 -10.69 -11.48
C ASP A 62 5.76 -10.64 -10.01
N ALA A 63 5.56 -9.50 -9.35
CA ALA A 63 5.87 -9.33 -7.93
C ALA A 63 4.72 -8.67 -7.16
N VAL A 64 4.50 -9.14 -5.93
CA VAL A 64 3.49 -8.61 -5.03
C VAL A 64 4.12 -8.37 -3.66
N LEU A 65 4.19 -7.11 -3.26
CA LEU A 65 4.68 -6.67 -1.97
C LEU A 65 3.50 -6.10 -1.18
N LEU A 66 3.11 -6.82 -0.12
CA LEU A 66 2.01 -6.44 0.77
C LEU A 66 2.53 -6.11 2.17
N ASP A 67 1.92 -5.14 2.82
CA ASP A 67 2.16 -4.83 4.23
C ASP A 67 1.64 -5.95 5.13
N ASP A 68 0.38 -6.35 4.90
CA ASP A 68 -0.36 -7.26 5.77
C ASP A 68 -1.29 -8.19 4.98
N ILE A 69 -1.31 -9.46 5.34
CA ILE A 69 -2.31 -10.43 4.85
C ILE A 69 -3.25 -10.95 5.96
N GLY A 70 -3.21 -10.32 7.13
CA GLY A 70 -3.95 -10.74 8.31
C GLY A 70 -3.53 -12.13 8.80
N GLU A 71 -4.51 -12.95 9.18
CA GLU A 71 -4.31 -14.32 9.69
C GLU A 71 -4.19 -15.38 8.58
N ARG A 72 -4.03 -14.96 7.32
CA ARG A 72 -4.02 -15.88 6.17
C ARG A 72 -2.73 -16.67 6.09
N VAL A 73 -2.84 -17.87 5.52
CA VAL A 73 -1.68 -18.69 5.17
C VAL A 73 -1.02 -18.11 3.91
N ALA A 74 0.16 -17.50 4.07
CA ALA A 74 0.88 -16.83 3.00
C ALA A 74 1.00 -17.64 1.69
N ALA A 75 1.34 -18.93 1.78
CA ALA A 75 1.44 -19.80 0.60
C ALA A 75 0.12 -19.94 -0.17
N LYS A 76 -1.00 -20.16 0.55
CA LYS A 76 -2.33 -20.25 -0.07
C LYS A 76 -2.76 -18.92 -0.68
N TYR A 77 -2.40 -17.82 -0.02
CA TYR A 77 -2.75 -16.49 -0.48
C TYR A 77 -1.99 -16.12 -1.76
N ALA A 78 -0.68 -16.35 -1.77
CA ALA A 78 0.17 -16.16 -2.95
C ALA A 78 -0.26 -17.04 -4.13
N GLU A 79 -0.62 -18.30 -3.89
CA GLU A 79 -1.17 -19.19 -4.93
C GLU A 79 -2.45 -18.66 -5.55
N GLY A 80 -3.36 -18.11 -4.73
CA GLY A 80 -4.58 -17.49 -5.25
C GLY A 80 -4.30 -16.26 -6.11
N ILE A 81 -3.30 -15.45 -5.73
CA ILE A 81 -2.88 -14.29 -6.52
C ILE A 81 -2.29 -14.75 -7.86
N ALA A 82 -1.33 -15.67 -7.83
CA ALA A 82 -0.69 -16.18 -9.03
C ALA A 82 -1.70 -16.84 -9.99
N GLU A 83 -2.68 -17.58 -9.46
CA GLU A 83 -3.76 -18.17 -10.26
C GLU A 83 -4.61 -17.10 -10.95
N LYS A 84 -5.03 -16.08 -10.20
CA LYS A 84 -5.81 -14.96 -10.73
C LYS A 84 -5.02 -14.21 -11.81
N TRP A 85 -3.78 -13.85 -11.52
CA TRP A 85 -2.94 -13.03 -12.39
C TRP A 85 -2.55 -13.76 -13.68
N GLN A 86 -2.22 -15.05 -13.58
CA GLN A 86 -2.00 -15.88 -14.76
C GLN A 86 -3.22 -15.89 -15.69
N ALA A 87 -4.42 -16.04 -15.11
CA ALA A 87 -5.67 -16.06 -15.86
C ALA A 87 -5.98 -14.69 -16.49
N ASP A 88 -5.81 -13.60 -15.73
CA ASP A 88 -6.03 -12.23 -16.18
C ASP A 88 -5.06 -11.87 -17.33
N ALA A 89 -3.80 -12.32 -17.27
CA ALA A 89 -2.79 -12.07 -18.30
C ALA A 89 -2.88 -13.03 -19.50
N GLY A 90 -3.64 -14.12 -19.41
CA GLY A 90 -3.76 -15.13 -20.47
C GLY A 90 -2.44 -15.85 -20.80
N ARG A 91 -1.54 -16.01 -19.81
CA ARG A 91 -0.20 -16.59 -19.98
C ARG A 91 -0.16 -18.09 -19.70
N GLU A 92 0.76 -18.79 -20.36
CA GLU A 92 0.91 -20.25 -20.22
C GLU A 92 1.62 -20.65 -18.92
N GLY A 93 2.44 -19.76 -18.38
CA GLY A 93 3.12 -19.93 -17.09
C GLY A 93 3.20 -18.62 -16.32
N GLU A 94 3.36 -18.73 -15.01
CA GLU A 94 3.41 -17.61 -14.08
C GLU A 94 4.48 -17.87 -13.02
N VAL A 95 5.26 -16.83 -12.72
CA VAL A 95 6.20 -16.78 -11.61
C VAL A 95 5.90 -15.55 -10.77
N LEU A 96 5.29 -15.76 -9.61
CA LEU A 96 4.95 -14.68 -8.69
C LEU A 96 5.95 -14.59 -7.54
N ILE A 97 6.71 -13.49 -7.46
CA ILE A 97 7.53 -13.14 -6.30
C ILE A 97 6.63 -12.49 -5.25
N PHE A 98 6.32 -13.21 -4.18
CA PHE A 98 5.40 -12.74 -3.14
C PHE A 98 6.12 -12.35 -1.86
N VAL A 99 5.75 -11.21 -1.29
CA VAL A 99 6.26 -10.69 -0.01
C VAL A 99 5.10 -10.18 0.85
N ALA A 100 5.06 -10.62 2.11
CA ALA A 100 4.16 -10.11 3.15
C ALA A 100 5.00 -9.64 4.36
N GLN A 101 5.04 -8.32 4.56
CA GLN A 101 6.01 -7.67 5.46
C GLN A 101 5.77 -8.00 6.93
N LYS A 102 4.54 -7.78 7.43
CA LYS A 102 4.20 -8.06 8.84
C LYS A 102 4.34 -9.54 9.20
N GLN A 103 3.97 -10.43 8.28
CA GLN A 103 4.13 -11.87 8.45
C GLN A 103 5.59 -12.31 8.29
N ARG A 104 6.48 -11.44 7.81
CA ARG A 104 7.88 -11.74 7.46
C ARG A 104 7.95 -12.99 6.57
N ARG A 105 7.07 -13.03 5.57
CA ARG A 105 6.98 -14.13 4.61
C ARG A 105 7.39 -13.63 3.24
N LYS A 106 8.10 -14.50 2.54
CA LYS A 106 8.51 -14.34 1.15
C LYS A 106 8.51 -15.73 0.53
N LEU A 107 8.05 -15.84 -0.69
CA LEU A 107 8.09 -17.06 -1.46
C LEU A 107 7.88 -16.73 -2.94
N VAL A 108 8.37 -17.59 -3.81
CA VAL A 108 8.02 -17.58 -5.22
C VAL A 108 7.00 -18.68 -5.49
N VAL A 109 5.91 -18.33 -6.17
CA VAL A 109 4.92 -19.28 -6.66
C VAL A 109 5.13 -19.48 -8.15
N THR A 110 5.18 -20.73 -8.59
CA THR A 110 5.29 -21.09 -10.01
C THR A 110 4.06 -21.87 -10.48
N ARG A 111 3.48 -21.47 -11.62
CA ARG A 111 2.33 -22.13 -12.24
C ARG A 111 2.53 -22.35 -13.73
N GLY A 112 1.73 -23.27 -14.28
CA GLY A 112 1.77 -23.60 -15.71
C GLY A 112 3.16 -24.07 -16.17
N THR A 113 3.58 -23.63 -17.35
CA THR A 113 4.87 -24.00 -17.95
C THR A 113 6.08 -23.63 -17.08
N ALA A 114 5.96 -22.57 -16.25
CA ALA A 114 7.02 -22.17 -15.32
C ALA A 114 7.33 -23.25 -14.25
N ARG A 115 6.32 -24.02 -13.83
CA ARG A 115 6.48 -25.09 -12.82
C ARG A 115 7.32 -26.26 -13.34
N ASP A 116 7.30 -26.50 -14.65
CA ASP A 116 8.01 -27.62 -15.26
C ASP A 116 9.50 -27.33 -15.44
N ILE A 117 9.89 -26.05 -15.51
CA ILE A 117 11.27 -25.62 -15.78
C ILE A 117 11.99 -25.11 -14.52
N LEU A 118 11.26 -24.55 -13.54
CA LEU A 118 11.86 -24.00 -12.33
C LEU A 118 11.84 -24.99 -11.16
N ASP A 119 13.04 -25.38 -10.71
CA ASP A 119 13.19 -26.26 -9.54
C ASP A 119 12.94 -25.51 -8.22
N GLU A 120 12.00 -26.03 -7.43
CA GLU A 120 11.56 -25.41 -6.18
C GLU A 120 12.70 -25.28 -5.13
N ALA A 121 13.65 -26.22 -5.10
CA ALA A 121 14.76 -26.15 -4.16
C ALA A 121 15.76 -25.05 -4.55
N LYS A 122 16.04 -24.88 -5.85
CA LYS A 122 16.85 -23.78 -6.37
C LYS A 122 16.17 -22.43 -6.13
N ILE A 123 14.87 -22.32 -6.37
CA ILE A 123 14.07 -21.11 -6.08
C ILE A 123 14.23 -20.70 -4.62
N ARG A 124 13.97 -21.62 -3.68
CA ARG A 124 14.11 -21.33 -2.23
C ARG A 124 15.52 -20.88 -1.85
N LYS A 125 16.55 -21.38 -2.53
CA LYS A 125 17.93 -20.93 -2.34
C LYS A 125 18.12 -19.51 -2.85
N ALA A 126 17.64 -19.21 -4.05
CA ALA A 126 17.70 -17.87 -4.66
C ALA A 126 16.94 -16.82 -3.82
N GLU A 127 15.77 -17.15 -3.27
CA GLU A 127 15.04 -16.27 -2.34
C GLU A 127 15.90 -15.87 -1.12
N GLN A 128 16.64 -16.83 -0.55
CA GLN A 128 17.49 -16.58 0.61
C GLN A 128 18.73 -15.77 0.24
N GLU A 129 19.27 -15.98 -0.96
CA GLU A 129 20.44 -15.30 -1.48
C GLU A 129 20.16 -13.86 -1.89
N PHE A 130 19.01 -13.60 -2.55
CA PHE A 130 18.72 -12.30 -3.13
C PHE A 130 17.75 -11.46 -2.29
N LEU A 131 16.69 -12.03 -1.73
CA LEU A 131 15.68 -11.24 -1.01
C LEU A 131 16.14 -10.89 0.41
N VAL A 132 16.61 -11.87 1.18
CA VAL A 132 16.93 -11.66 2.62
C VAL A 132 17.96 -10.56 2.87
N PRO A 133 19.16 -10.57 2.25
CA PRO A 133 20.18 -9.59 2.59
C PRO A 133 19.79 -8.18 2.14
N ASN A 134 19.09 -8.06 1.01
CA ASN A 134 18.61 -6.79 0.48
C ASN A 134 17.47 -6.22 1.36
N PHE A 135 16.48 -7.03 1.72
CA PHE A 135 15.37 -6.58 2.59
C PHE A 135 15.85 -6.21 4.00
N ARG A 136 16.91 -6.84 4.51
CA ARG A 136 17.54 -6.43 5.79
C ARG A 136 18.17 -5.04 5.74
N GLN A 137 18.52 -4.58 4.54
CA GLN A 137 19.07 -3.25 4.28
C GLN A 137 18.00 -2.28 3.76
N GLU A 138 16.73 -2.68 3.78
CA GLU A 138 15.61 -1.92 3.22
C GLU A 138 15.74 -1.66 1.71
N ARG A 139 16.57 -2.47 1.01
CA ARG A 139 16.81 -2.39 -0.44
C ARG A 139 15.87 -3.32 -1.20
N TYR A 140 14.58 -3.02 -1.19
CA TYR A 140 13.57 -3.96 -1.67
C TYR A 140 13.67 -4.20 -3.18
N GLY A 141 13.83 -3.14 -3.98
CA GLY A 141 13.88 -3.28 -5.42
C GLY A 141 15.15 -3.99 -5.90
N ASP A 142 16.29 -3.77 -5.26
CA ASP A 142 17.51 -4.56 -5.55
C ASP A 142 17.33 -6.06 -5.30
N GLY A 143 16.63 -6.42 -4.22
CA GLY A 143 16.31 -7.80 -3.90
C GLY A 143 15.40 -8.44 -4.96
N ILE A 144 14.34 -7.74 -5.34
CA ILE A 144 13.37 -8.19 -6.35
C ILE A 144 14.04 -8.31 -7.73
N LEU A 145 14.79 -7.31 -8.18
CA LEU A 145 15.50 -7.32 -9.47
C LEU A 145 16.57 -8.41 -9.54
N SER A 146 17.32 -8.63 -8.46
CA SER A 146 18.33 -9.70 -8.42
C SER A 146 17.68 -11.09 -8.56
N LEU A 147 16.56 -11.31 -7.89
CA LEU A 147 15.80 -12.56 -8.01
C LEU A 147 15.18 -12.71 -9.41
N ALA A 148 14.60 -11.63 -9.96
CA ALA A 148 14.03 -11.62 -11.31
C ALA A 148 15.09 -11.90 -12.39
N GLY A 149 16.29 -11.34 -12.25
CA GLY A 149 17.43 -11.65 -13.13
C GLY A 149 17.83 -13.12 -13.05
N TRP A 150 17.88 -13.70 -11.85
CA TRP A 150 18.17 -15.13 -11.68
C TRP A 150 17.08 -16.03 -12.29
N LEU A 151 15.80 -15.67 -12.12
CA LEU A 151 14.67 -16.35 -12.74
C LEU A 151 14.75 -16.28 -14.27
N THR A 152 14.99 -15.09 -14.81
CA THR A 152 15.17 -14.83 -16.24
C THR A 152 16.30 -15.67 -16.82
N PHE A 153 17.46 -15.70 -16.15
CA PHE A 153 18.58 -16.55 -16.55
C PHE A 153 18.20 -18.04 -16.57
N THR A 154 17.49 -18.52 -15.54
CA THR A 154 17.08 -19.93 -15.43
C THR A 154 16.06 -20.31 -16.51
N ILE A 155 15.14 -19.40 -16.84
CA ILE A 155 14.17 -19.56 -17.93
C ILE A 155 14.90 -19.57 -19.28
N SER A 156 15.86 -18.67 -19.50
CA SER A 156 16.70 -18.65 -20.71
C SER A 156 17.46 -19.97 -20.90
N ASP A 157 18.11 -20.46 -19.85
CA ASP A 157 18.87 -21.73 -19.88
C ASP A 157 17.97 -22.93 -20.19
N SER A 158 16.76 -22.96 -19.61
CA SER A 158 15.81 -24.06 -19.80
C SER A 158 15.10 -24.03 -21.16
N THR A 159 14.81 -22.84 -21.69
CA THR A 159 14.03 -22.67 -22.94
C THR A 159 14.90 -22.48 -24.17
N GLY A 160 16.18 -22.11 -24.00
CA GLY A 160 17.08 -21.69 -25.08
C GLY A 160 16.76 -20.31 -25.67
N LYS A 161 15.79 -19.58 -25.10
CA LYS A 161 15.41 -18.22 -25.51
C LYS A 161 16.42 -17.20 -25.02
N LYS A 162 16.62 -16.13 -25.79
CA LYS A 162 17.45 -14.99 -25.41
C LYS A 162 16.55 -13.77 -25.23
N PHE A 163 16.90 -12.92 -24.29
CA PHE A 163 16.16 -11.71 -23.94
C PHE A 163 17.05 -10.50 -24.17
N ASP A 164 16.49 -9.44 -24.75
CA ASP A 164 17.22 -8.18 -24.97
C ASP A 164 17.18 -7.30 -23.71
N ILE A 165 17.69 -7.83 -22.60
CA ILE A 165 17.76 -7.15 -21.30
C ILE A 165 19.16 -7.30 -20.74
N ASP A 166 19.87 -6.18 -20.57
CA ASP A 166 21.15 -6.17 -19.87
C ASP A 166 20.95 -5.94 -18.37
N MET A 167 21.11 -7.01 -17.59
CA MET A 167 21.06 -6.94 -16.12
C MET A 167 22.15 -6.03 -15.51
N GLN A 168 23.21 -5.67 -16.24
CA GLN A 168 24.20 -4.70 -15.78
C GLN A 168 23.68 -3.26 -15.83
N GLU A 169 22.68 -2.99 -16.66
CA GLU A 169 22.00 -1.69 -16.74
C GLU A 169 20.89 -1.55 -15.69
N ALA A 170 20.63 -2.59 -14.89
CA ALA A 170 19.65 -2.53 -13.82
C ALA A 170 20.00 -1.38 -12.85
N PRO A 171 19.10 -0.42 -12.63
CA PRO A 171 19.37 0.68 -11.71
C PRO A 171 19.56 0.10 -10.31
N ALA A 172 20.63 0.49 -9.62
CA ALA A 172 20.91 0.04 -8.26
C ALA A 172 20.35 1.04 -7.23
N GLU A 173 19.85 0.56 -6.10
CA GLU A 173 19.52 1.47 -5.00
C GLU A 173 20.80 2.05 -4.40
N GLU A 174 20.98 3.37 -4.52
CA GLU A 174 22.07 4.07 -3.87
C GLU A 174 21.83 4.14 -2.36
N GLY A 175 22.45 3.21 -1.63
CA GLY A 175 22.53 3.28 -0.18
C GLY A 175 23.22 4.59 0.27
N MET A 176 22.76 5.15 1.39
CA MET A 176 23.31 6.40 1.93
C MET A 176 24.83 6.26 2.18
N THR A 177 25.64 7.03 1.45
CA THR A 177 27.10 6.94 1.52
C THR A 177 27.64 7.21 2.94
N VAL A 178 28.85 6.74 3.26
CA VAL A 178 29.54 7.06 4.54
C VAL A 178 29.62 8.58 4.76
N ARG A 179 29.76 9.36 3.69
CA ARG A 179 29.68 10.83 3.72
C ARG A 179 28.28 11.33 4.11
N GLY A 180 27.22 10.69 3.62
CA GLY A 180 25.84 10.92 4.06
C GLY A 180 25.65 10.61 5.55
N TRP A 181 26.16 9.48 6.04
CA TRP A 181 26.15 9.15 7.47
C TRP A 181 26.94 10.14 8.33
N ILE A 182 28.12 10.57 7.87
CA ILE A 182 28.91 11.61 8.53
C ILE A 182 28.13 12.93 8.54
N PHE A 183 27.47 13.30 7.44
CA PHE A 183 26.64 14.50 7.38
C PHE A 183 25.47 14.42 8.37
N VAL A 184 24.73 13.30 8.41
CA VAL A 184 23.65 13.10 9.40
C VAL A 184 24.20 13.17 10.82
N ALA A 185 25.31 12.50 11.13
CA ALA A 185 25.92 12.53 12.45
C ALA A 185 26.42 13.93 12.84
N VAL A 186 26.98 14.69 11.90
CA VAL A 186 27.41 16.07 12.11
C VAL A 186 26.21 16.98 12.34
N VAL A 187 25.15 16.87 11.54
CA VAL A 187 23.91 17.62 11.73
C VAL A 187 23.30 17.29 13.10
N PHE A 188 23.19 16.01 13.45
CA PHE A 188 22.65 15.58 14.74
C PHE A 188 23.52 16.04 15.92
N GLY A 189 24.84 15.95 15.78
CA GLY A 189 25.81 16.44 16.76
C GLY A 189 25.73 17.96 16.96
N LEU A 190 25.56 18.73 15.88
CA LEU A 190 25.33 20.18 15.95
C LEU A 190 23.99 20.51 16.62
N LEU A 191 22.92 19.77 16.33
CA LEU A 191 21.63 19.97 16.99
C LEU A 191 21.69 19.72 18.50
N ILE A 192 22.47 18.74 18.94
CA ILE A 192 22.71 18.48 20.36
C ILE A 192 23.61 19.56 20.98
N ALA A 193 24.66 19.99 20.27
CA ALA A 193 25.60 21.01 20.75
C ALA A 193 24.94 22.40 20.88
N PHE A 194 24.08 22.77 19.94
CA PHE A 194 23.33 24.03 19.96
C PHE A 194 22.03 23.95 20.76
N GLY A 195 21.51 22.75 21.05
CA GLY A 195 20.29 22.52 21.82
C GLY A 195 20.39 22.75 23.34
N ARG A 196 21.60 23.00 23.89
CA ARG A 196 21.79 23.25 25.33
C ARG A 196 21.47 24.67 25.81
N LYS A 197 21.15 25.61 24.91
CA LYS A 197 20.63 26.93 25.29
C LYS A 197 19.21 27.05 24.77
N GLY A 198 18.25 26.98 25.70
CA GLY A 198 16.81 26.96 25.47
C GLY A 198 16.33 28.03 24.50
N ARG A 199 16.31 27.69 23.22
CA ARG A 199 15.55 28.37 22.18
C ARG A 199 14.97 27.26 21.32
N ARG A 200 13.68 27.00 21.53
CA ARG A 200 12.83 26.08 20.78
C ARG A 200 13.09 26.31 19.28
N PHE A 201 13.83 25.40 18.65
CA PHE A 201 14.34 25.55 17.29
C PHE A 201 13.19 25.29 16.30
N GLY A 202 12.43 26.35 15.98
CA GLY A 202 11.32 26.33 15.02
C GLY A 202 11.74 26.21 13.55
N PHE A 203 12.87 25.56 13.26
CA PHE A 203 13.38 25.39 11.89
C PHE A 203 12.92 24.08 11.25
N PHE A 204 12.75 22.99 12.03
CA PHE A 204 12.27 21.70 11.50
C PHE A 204 10.74 21.59 11.40
N ASP A 205 9.99 22.43 12.13
CA ASP A 205 8.52 22.52 11.98
C ASP A 205 8.11 23.13 10.62
N ASN A 206 9.04 23.75 9.90
CA ASN A 206 8.76 24.50 8.67
C ASN A 206 9.01 23.74 7.36
N MET A 207 9.43 22.46 7.40
CA MET A 207 9.74 21.69 6.18
C MET A 207 9.14 20.28 6.15
N LYS A 208 8.25 19.92 7.08
CA LYS A 208 7.72 18.56 7.16
C LYS A 208 6.58 18.35 6.16
N LYS A 209 6.93 18.17 4.87
CA LYS A 209 5.99 17.60 3.90
C LYS A 209 5.83 16.11 4.20
N LEU A 210 4.60 15.62 4.21
CA LEU A 210 4.30 14.20 4.41
C LEU A 210 4.54 13.49 3.08
N LEU A 211 5.36 12.44 3.08
CA LEU A 211 5.86 11.81 1.85
C LEU A 211 5.18 10.47 1.52
N CYS A 212 4.55 9.84 2.51
CA CYS A 212 3.78 8.62 2.30
C CYS A 212 2.57 8.55 3.24
N VAL A 213 1.62 7.67 2.92
CA VAL A 213 0.38 7.47 3.69
C VAL A 213 0.68 7.18 5.16
N SER A 214 1.68 6.32 5.44
CA SER A 214 2.04 5.94 6.81
C SER A 214 2.54 7.12 7.67
N GLU A 215 3.10 8.16 7.05
CA GLU A 215 3.50 9.38 7.75
C GLU A 215 2.29 10.23 8.14
N ILE A 216 1.26 10.26 7.28
CA ILE A 216 0.00 10.97 7.54
C ILE A 216 -0.75 10.27 8.68
N GLU A 217 -0.84 8.93 8.65
CA GLU A 217 -1.48 8.14 9.71
C GLU A 217 -0.82 8.31 11.09
N LYS A 218 0.52 8.40 11.11
CA LYS A 218 1.29 8.60 12.36
C LYS A 218 1.41 10.08 12.76
N SER A 219 0.86 10.99 11.96
CA SER A 219 0.91 12.43 12.22
C SER A 219 -0.14 12.86 13.26
N GLN A 220 -0.22 14.17 13.49
CA GLN A 220 -1.26 14.75 14.32
C GLN A 220 -2.62 14.86 13.60
N TRP A 221 -2.69 14.64 12.28
CA TRP A 221 -3.90 14.84 11.48
C TRP A 221 -5.08 13.97 11.93
N PRO A 222 -4.93 12.65 12.17
CA PRO A 222 -6.02 11.84 12.72
C PRO A 222 -6.54 12.34 14.07
N GLY A 223 -5.67 12.93 14.90
CA GLY A 223 -6.07 13.58 16.15
C GLY A 223 -6.86 14.87 15.88
N ILE A 224 -6.34 15.73 15.01
CA ILE A 224 -6.96 17.00 14.62
C ILE A 224 -8.36 16.78 14.04
N PHE A 225 -8.55 15.79 13.17
CA PHE A 225 -9.87 15.49 12.59
C PHE A 225 -10.85 15.02 13.66
N ARG A 226 -10.41 14.13 14.56
CA ARG A 226 -11.23 13.69 15.70
C ARG A 226 -11.59 14.83 16.64
N ASP A 227 -10.67 15.75 16.91
CA ASP A 227 -10.93 16.90 17.78
C ASP A 227 -11.84 17.94 17.12
N ALA A 228 -11.66 18.17 15.81
CA ALA A 228 -12.45 19.15 15.05
C ALA A 228 -13.91 18.69 14.89
N PHE A 229 -14.12 17.42 14.59
CA PHE A 229 -15.44 16.91 14.21
C PHE A 229 -16.10 16.03 15.29
N GLY A 230 -15.33 15.41 16.18
CA GLY A 230 -15.86 14.56 17.26
C GLY A 230 -16.79 13.48 16.74
N GLU A 231 -17.94 13.32 17.41
CA GLU A 231 -19.04 12.40 17.04
C GLU A 231 -19.61 12.62 15.63
N ASN A 232 -19.38 13.80 15.04
CA ASN A 232 -19.81 14.11 13.69
C ASN A 232 -18.90 13.46 12.63
N LEU A 233 -17.66 13.11 13.00
CA LEU A 233 -16.73 12.43 12.09
C LEU A 233 -17.13 10.98 11.93
N VAL A 234 -17.47 10.62 10.70
CA VAL A 234 -17.79 9.24 10.35
C VAL A 234 -16.55 8.55 9.79
N SER A 235 -15.88 9.19 8.84
CA SER A 235 -14.61 8.71 8.27
C SER A 235 -13.82 9.86 7.66
N ALA A 236 -12.49 9.77 7.68
CA ALA A 236 -11.59 10.61 6.90
C ALA A 236 -10.62 9.71 6.14
N PHE A 237 -10.48 9.93 4.83
CA PHE A 237 -9.69 9.06 3.97
C PHE A 237 -8.98 9.83 2.87
N ILE A 238 -7.92 9.23 2.36
CA ILE A 238 -7.17 9.76 1.21
C ILE A 238 -7.94 9.44 -0.07
N SER A 239 -8.05 10.39 -1.00
CA SER A 239 -8.81 10.23 -2.24
C SER A 239 -8.17 10.91 -3.46
N GLY A 240 -8.67 10.61 -4.66
CA GLY A 240 -8.26 11.30 -5.88
C GLY A 240 -6.89 10.89 -6.42
N ARG A 241 -6.18 11.85 -7.04
CA ARG A 241 -4.95 11.59 -7.82
C ARG A 241 -3.78 11.03 -7.00
N CYS A 242 -3.79 11.14 -5.67
CA CYS A 242 -2.76 10.54 -4.83
C CYS A 242 -2.81 9.02 -4.75
N LEU A 243 -3.90 8.42 -5.22
CA LEU A 243 -4.09 6.97 -5.31
C LEU A 243 -3.73 6.39 -6.69
N VAL A 244 -3.36 7.24 -7.65
CA VAL A 244 -3.00 6.85 -9.02
C VAL A 244 -1.48 6.66 -9.14
N GLU A 245 -1.05 5.74 -10.01
CA GLU A 245 0.36 5.54 -10.38
C GLU A 245 1.00 6.85 -10.89
N GLY A 246 2.25 7.10 -10.49
CA GLY A 246 2.97 8.33 -10.84
C GLY A 246 2.69 9.54 -9.94
N PHE A 247 1.94 9.39 -8.84
CA PHE A 247 1.74 10.47 -7.87
C PHE A 247 3.05 10.91 -7.18
N ASP A 248 3.36 12.21 -7.24
CA ASP A 248 4.49 12.86 -6.58
C ASP A 248 4.01 13.63 -5.33
N ALA A 249 4.31 13.11 -4.15
CA ALA A 249 3.97 13.70 -2.85
C ALA A 249 4.72 15.01 -2.53
N LEU A 250 5.72 15.39 -3.33
CA LEU A 250 6.44 16.67 -3.20
C LEU A 250 5.79 17.78 -4.03
N ALA A 251 5.30 17.43 -5.23
CA ALA A 251 4.73 18.35 -6.20
C ALA A 251 3.21 18.49 -6.10
N THR A 252 2.51 17.44 -5.69
CA THR A 252 1.04 17.41 -5.59
C THR A 252 0.58 17.11 -4.17
N PRO A 253 -0.50 17.77 -3.69
CA PRO A 253 -0.98 17.58 -2.31
C PRO A 253 -1.69 16.25 -2.13
N TRP A 254 -1.65 15.74 -0.91
CA TRP A 254 -2.51 14.66 -0.45
C TRP A 254 -3.93 15.19 -0.28
N THR A 255 -4.87 14.65 -1.05
CA THR A 255 -6.28 15.01 -0.88
C THR A 255 -6.91 14.14 0.18
N ILE A 256 -7.54 14.78 1.16
CA ILE A 256 -8.29 14.11 2.23
C ILE A 256 -9.75 14.49 2.11
N ASP A 257 -10.60 13.50 1.94
CA ASP A 257 -12.05 13.63 1.93
C ASP A 257 -12.63 13.11 3.25
N PHE A 258 -13.82 13.62 3.58
CA PHE A 258 -14.48 13.37 4.86
C PHE A 258 -15.90 12.87 4.62
N ILE A 259 -16.33 11.95 5.47
CA ILE A 259 -17.73 11.60 5.68
C ILE A 259 -18.11 12.16 7.04
N LEU A 260 -19.12 12.99 7.07
CA LEU A 260 -19.64 13.66 8.24
C LEU A 260 -21.13 13.36 8.40
N ARG A 261 -21.63 13.31 9.64
CA ARG A 261 -23.09 13.19 9.88
C ARG A 261 -23.84 14.45 9.43
N ASP A 262 -23.19 15.59 9.60
CA ASP A 262 -23.60 16.91 9.12
C ASP A 262 -22.40 17.61 8.47
N ASN A 263 -22.55 18.08 7.22
CA ASN A 263 -21.54 18.81 6.46
C ASN A 263 -21.90 20.31 6.30
N SER A 264 -22.73 20.86 7.20
CA SER A 264 -23.06 22.29 7.18
C SER A 264 -21.81 23.19 7.14
N PRO A 265 -21.86 24.38 6.50
CA PRO A 265 -20.68 25.24 6.33
C PRO A 265 -20.00 25.62 7.65
N GLU A 266 -20.77 25.76 8.73
CA GLU A 266 -20.26 26.06 10.07
C GLU A 266 -19.43 24.90 10.65
N VAL A 267 -19.82 23.66 10.35
CA VAL A 267 -19.10 22.47 10.79
C VAL A 267 -17.82 22.28 9.99
N VAL A 268 -17.86 22.46 8.67
CA VAL A 268 -16.68 22.36 7.80
C VAL A 268 -15.64 23.44 8.11
N ALA A 269 -16.08 24.66 8.44
CA ALA A 269 -15.22 25.78 8.81
C ALA A 269 -14.31 25.51 10.02
N LYS A 270 -14.59 24.46 10.83
CA LYS A 270 -13.70 24.06 11.93
C LYS A 270 -12.30 23.67 11.46
N LEU A 271 -12.14 23.25 10.20
CA LEU A 271 -10.82 22.97 9.61
C LEU A 271 -10.08 24.22 9.13
N ASP A 272 -10.73 25.38 9.07
CA ASP A 272 -10.08 26.63 8.63
C ASP A 272 -8.91 27.01 9.53
N ALA A 273 -9.01 26.71 10.84
CA ALA A 273 -7.94 26.88 11.80
C ALA A 273 -6.67 26.06 11.47
N PHE A 274 -6.79 25.05 10.61
CA PHE A 274 -5.71 24.14 10.23
C PHE A 274 -5.27 24.29 8.76
N GLN A 275 -5.87 25.19 7.96
CA GLN A 275 -5.52 25.36 6.55
C GLN A 275 -4.02 25.69 6.35
N GLU A 276 -3.45 26.55 7.18
CA GLU A 276 -2.03 26.92 7.05
C GLU A 276 -1.09 25.76 7.40
N LYS A 277 -1.51 24.90 8.35
CA LYS A 277 -0.80 23.65 8.66
C LYS A 277 -0.93 22.65 7.52
N ALA A 278 -2.12 22.49 6.96
CA ALA A 278 -2.40 21.61 5.82
C ALA A 278 -1.53 21.99 4.62
N ARG A 279 -1.51 23.29 4.26
CA ARG A 279 -0.69 23.82 3.18
C ARG A 279 0.81 23.53 3.38
N ARG A 280 1.31 23.66 4.61
CA ARG A 280 2.71 23.41 4.95
C ARG A 280 3.07 21.93 4.86
N GLU A 281 2.16 21.05 5.26
CA GLU A 281 2.36 19.59 5.28
C GLU A 281 1.93 18.92 3.97
N ASN A 282 1.59 19.72 2.95
CA ASN A 282 1.16 19.32 1.61
C ASN A 282 -0.15 18.50 1.61
N ILE A 283 -1.11 18.91 2.42
CA ILE A 283 -2.46 18.34 2.50
C ILE A 283 -3.48 19.33 1.92
N ALA A 284 -4.43 18.80 1.16
CA ALA A 284 -5.62 19.50 0.70
C ALA A 284 -6.87 18.81 1.26
N PHE A 285 -7.80 19.58 1.80
CA PHE A 285 -9.13 19.06 2.14
C PHE A 285 -9.99 19.08 0.88
N GLY A 286 -10.49 17.91 0.48
CA GLY A 286 -11.35 17.78 -0.69
C GLY A 286 -12.82 17.91 -0.30
N HIS A 287 -13.57 16.84 -0.46
CA HIS A 287 -15.02 16.81 -0.30
C HIS A 287 -15.46 16.43 1.13
N PHE A 288 -16.62 16.97 1.52
CA PHE A 288 -17.29 16.68 2.78
C PHE A 288 -18.65 16.07 2.48
N TYR A 289 -18.71 14.75 2.48
CA TYR A 289 -19.92 14.00 2.18
C TYR A 289 -20.74 13.75 3.44
N THR A 290 -22.05 13.64 3.26
CA THR A 290 -22.94 12.99 4.22
C THR A 290 -23.31 11.59 3.75
N PRO A 291 -23.65 10.67 4.68
CA PRO A 291 -24.18 9.36 4.31
C PRO A 291 -25.38 9.42 3.36
N ALA A 292 -26.21 10.47 3.48
CA ALA A 292 -27.38 10.67 2.61
C ALA A 292 -26.99 11.11 1.18
N GLU A 293 -25.97 11.95 1.03
CA GLU A 293 -25.45 12.34 -0.28
C GLU A 293 -24.80 11.16 -0.99
N ILE A 294 -23.98 10.36 -0.29
CA ILE A 294 -23.36 9.15 -0.84
C ILE A 294 -24.43 8.17 -1.36
N ALA A 295 -25.54 8.02 -0.64
CA ALA A 295 -26.66 7.17 -1.06
C ALA A 295 -27.29 7.60 -2.41
N GLN A 296 -27.13 8.87 -2.78
CA GLN A 296 -27.72 9.48 -3.97
C GLN A 296 -26.72 9.63 -5.11
N ILE A 297 -25.45 9.26 -4.94
CA ILE A 297 -24.46 9.26 -6.02
C ILE A 297 -24.76 8.08 -6.96
N HIS A 298 -25.14 8.39 -8.20
CA HIS A 298 -25.40 7.40 -9.26
C HIS A 298 -24.29 7.41 -10.32
N ASP A 299 -23.31 8.31 -10.21
CA ASP A 299 -22.18 8.42 -11.14
C ASP A 299 -21.14 7.33 -10.86
N PRO A 300 -20.83 6.45 -11.83
CA PRO A 300 -19.81 5.42 -11.69
C PRO A 300 -18.42 5.95 -11.32
N GLN A 301 -18.02 7.14 -11.78
CA GLN A 301 -16.68 7.70 -11.51
C GLN A 301 -16.53 8.20 -10.07
N GLU A 302 -17.55 8.85 -9.52
CA GLU A 302 -17.54 9.28 -8.12
C GLU A 302 -17.60 8.09 -7.16
N LEU A 303 -18.34 7.05 -7.54
CA LEU A 303 -18.36 5.76 -6.84
C LEU A 303 -17.03 5.03 -6.92
N GLU A 304 -16.30 5.14 -8.03
CA GLU A 304 -14.97 4.56 -8.18
C GLU A 304 -13.99 5.16 -7.17
N TYR A 305 -14.00 6.49 -6.96
CA TYR A 305 -13.17 7.13 -5.93
C TYR A 305 -13.54 6.70 -4.50
N LEU A 306 -14.83 6.53 -4.21
CA LEU A 306 -15.31 6.01 -2.92
C LEU A 306 -14.95 4.53 -2.73
N GLN A 307 -14.98 3.72 -3.80
CA GLN A 307 -14.60 2.31 -3.78
C GLN A 307 -13.08 2.12 -3.67
N ILE A 308 -12.29 2.97 -4.30
CA ILE A 308 -10.83 3.00 -4.13
C ILE A 308 -10.51 3.48 -2.70
N ALA A 309 -11.25 4.45 -2.15
CA ALA A 309 -11.12 4.88 -0.77
C ALA A 309 -11.48 3.78 0.24
N SER A 310 -12.55 3.01 0.01
CA SER A 310 -12.93 1.87 0.88
C SER A 310 -11.96 0.68 0.77
N ARG A 311 -11.15 0.63 -0.29
CA ARG A 311 -10.05 -0.34 -0.43
C ARG A 311 -8.79 0.08 0.34
N ASN A 312 -8.69 1.34 0.76
CA ASN A 312 -7.58 1.86 1.56
C ASN A 312 -7.98 1.97 3.04
N ALA A 313 -7.00 1.91 3.95
CA ALA A 313 -7.26 2.11 5.37
C ALA A 313 -7.73 3.56 5.61
N PRO A 314 -8.83 3.81 6.35
CA PRO A 314 -9.22 5.16 6.73
C PRO A 314 -8.15 5.77 7.65
N LEU A 315 -7.85 7.07 7.46
CA LEU A 315 -6.94 7.80 8.35
C LEU A 315 -7.50 7.84 9.78
N CYS A 316 -8.83 7.94 9.91
CA CYS A 316 -9.59 7.71 11.13
C CYS A 316 -11.09 7.52 10.83
N GLY A 317 -11.81 6.82 11.70
CA GLY A 317 -13.24 6.52 11.52
C GLY A 317 -13.49 5.10 11.02
N VAL A 318 -14.71 4.84 10.53
CA VAL A 318 -15.16 3.50 10.14
C VAL A 318 -14.64 3.12 8.73
N GLN A 319 -14.26 1.85 8.57
CA GLN A 319 -13.60 1.30 7.37
C GLN A 319 -14.59 0.82 6.29
N ASP A 320 -15.75 0.30 6.68
CA ASP A 320 -16.79 -0.18 5.75
C ASP A 320 -17.98 0.77 5.72
N PHE A 321 -18.21 1.39 4.57
CA PHE A 321 -19.48 2.03 4.22
C PHE A 321 -20.13 1.23 3.10
N GLY A 322 -20.80 0.13 3.47
CA GLY A 322 -21.66 -0.58 2.53
C GLY A 322 -22.83 0.32 2.14
N VAL A 323 -23.09 0.46 0.83
CA VAL A 323 -24.30 1.14 0.29
C VAL A 323 -25.60 0.56 0.90
N GLN A 324 -25.53 -0.63 1.50
CA GLN A 324 -26.64 -1.36 2.13
C GLN A 324 -26.91 -0.97 3.60
N ASP A 325 -25.97 -0.33 4.31
CA ASP A 325 -26.11 0.03 5.74
C ASP A 325 -26.90 1.34 5.96
N LEU A 326 -27.28 2.03 4.89
CA LEU A 326 -28.05 3.27 4.93
C LEU A 326 -29.56 3.05 5.17
N GLY A 327 -29.99 1.80 5.34
CA GLY A 327 -31.39 1.40 5.49
C GLY A 327 -31.85 1.01 6.91
N ALA A 328 -30.96 0.88 7.89
CA ALA A 328 -31.34 0.41 9.21
C ALA A 328 -30.83 1.35 10.31
N GLN A 329 -31.80 1.89 11.06
CA GLN A 329 -31.58 2.54 12.33
C GLN A 329 -30.77 1.63 13.25
N ASP A 330 -29.49 1.91 13.48
CA ASP A 330 -28.80 1.54 14.71
C ASP A 330 -27.47 2.32 14.83
N PHE A 331 -27.59 3.65 14.95
CA PHE A 331 -26.57 4.46 15.61
C PHE A 331 -26.92 4.59 17.09
N LYS A 332 -26.66 3.54 17.86
CA LYS A 332 -26.49 3.63 19.31
C LYS A 332 -25.12 3.10 19.70
N ASN A 333 -24.34 4.02 20.26
CA ASN A 333 -23.14 3.84 21.05
C ASN A 333 -21.89 3.34 20.29
N CYS A 334 -20.98 4.28 20.01
CA CYS A 334 -19.59 4.20 20.44
C CYS A 334 -19.02 5.62 20.47
#